data_AF-A0A434RRI5-F1
#
_entry.id   AF-A0A434RRI5-F1
#
_cell.length_a   1.000
_cell.length_b   1.000
_cell.length_c   1.000
_cell.angle_alpha   90.00
_cell.angle_beta   90.00
_cell.angle_gamma   90.00
#
_symmetry.space_group_name_H-M   'P 1'
#
loop_
_entity.id
_entity.type
_entity.pdbx_description
1 polymer ?
#
loop_
_entity_poly.entity_id
_entity_poly.type
_entity_poly.pdbx_seq_one_letter_code
_entity_poly.pdbx_strand_id
1 'polypeptide(L)' 'MSFRIDPRLPLTGEVRRILADEIGKALGQLETARDKPEQGLHKCRKRLKGVRALLRLVLS' A
#
# COMPACT_ATOMS: atom_id res chain seq x y z
N MET A 1 8.77 -0.72 -4.77
CA MET A 1 7.79 -1.72 -4.33
C MET A 1 7.24 -2.33 -5.60
N SER A 2 7.37 -3.65 -5.76
CA SER A 2 6.73 -4.37 -6.86
C SER A 2 5.46 -5.02 -6.33
N PHE A 3 4.36 -4.87 -7.05
CA PHE A 3 3.11 -5.56 -6.76
C PHE A 3 3.07 -6.87 -7.54
N ARG A 4 2.49 -7.91 -6.95
CA ARG A 4 2.21 -9.18 -7.64
C ARG A 4 0.72 -9.28 -7.86
N ILE A 5 0.33 -9.45 -9.12
CA ILE A 5 -1.04 -9.68 -9.58
C ILE A 5 -1.06 -11.10 -10.16
N ASP A 6 -1.99 -11.93 -9.71
CA ASP A 6 -2.28 -13.21 -10.36
C ASP A 6 -3.17 -12.97 -11.59
N PRO A 7 -2.68 -13.24 -12.81
CA PRO A 7 -3.46 -13.00 -14.04
C PRO A 7 -4.67 -13.92 -14.17
N ARG A 8 -4.79 -14.98 -13.35
CA ARG A 8 -5.93 -15.89 -13.34
C ARG A 8 -7.11 -15.38 -12.53
N LEU A 9 -6.92 -14.33 -11.74
CA LEU A 9 -7.95 -13.75 -10.88
C LEU A 9 -8.51 -12.45 -11.48
N PRO A 10 -9.75 -12.07 -11.16
CA PRO A 10 -10.31 -10.79 -11.58
C PRO A 10 -9.43 -9.63 -11.08
N LEU A 11 -9.03 -8.73 -12.01
CA LEU A 11 -8.15 -7.60 -11.73
C LEU A 11 -8.63 -6.76 -10.54
N THR A 12 -9.93 -6.47 -10.47
CA THR A 12 -10.52 -5.70 -9.36
C THR A 12 -10.30 -6.36 -8.00
N GLY A 13 -10.36 -7.70 -7.92
CA GLY A 13 -10.11 -8.46 -6.71
C GLY A 13 -8.64 -8.36 -6.29
N GLU A 14 -7.72 -8.53 -7.24
CA GLU A 14 -6.28 -8.41 -7.00
C GLU A 14 -5.87 -6.99 -6.58
N VAL A 15 -6.43 -5.98 -7.23
CA VAL A 15 -6.21 -4.57 -6.86
C VAL A 15 -6.71 -4.31 -5.45
N ARG A 16 -7.93 -4.76 -5.10
CA ARG A 16 -8.47 -4.61 -3.74
C ARG A 16 -7.57 -5.30 -2.71
N ARG A 17 -7.08 -6.51 -2.99
CA ARG A 17 -6.15 -7.25 -2.11
C ARG A 17 -4.87 -6.46 -1.87
N ILE A 18 -4.24 -5.96 -2.93
CA ILE A 18 -2.99 -5.18 -2.82
C ILE A 18 -3.23 -3.88 -2.04
N LEU A 19 -4.34 -3.18 -2.30
CA LEU A 19 -4.69 -1.96 -1.57
C LEU A 19 -4.88 -2.24 -0.08
N ALA A 20 -5.63 -3.28 0.29
CA ALA A 20 -5.87 -3.65 1.68
C ALA A 20 -4.55 -3.97 2.40
N ASP A 21 -3.66 -4.73 1.77
CA ASP A 21 -2.34 -5.08 2.32
C ASP A 21 -1.46 -3.85 2.53
N GLU A 22 -1.36 -2.96 1.55
CA GLU A 22 -0.55 -1.75 1.68
C GLU A 22 -1.12 -0.74 2.69
N ILE A 23 -2.45 -0.63 2.80
CA ILE A 23 -3.10 0.18 3.84
C ILE A 23 -2.85 -0.42 5.22
N GLY A 24 -3.01 -1.74 5.39
CA GLY A 24 -2.73 -2.42 6.66
C GLY A 24 -1.28 -2.21 7.11
N LYS A 25 -0.32 -2.32 6.18
CA LYS A 25 1.09 -1.99 6.46
C LYS A 25 1.28 -0.52 6.83
N ALA A 26 0.58 0.42 6.17
CA ALA A 26 0.67 1.84 6.50
C ALA A 26 0.16 2.12 7.92
N LEU A 27 -0.95 1.50 8.33
CA LEU A 27 -1.47 1.57 9.70
C LEU A 27 -0.44 1.04 10.71
N GLY A 28 0.20 -0.11 10.43
CA GLY A 28 1.27 -0.62 11.29
C GLY A 28 2.49 0.32 11.40
N GLN A 29 2.79 1.09 10.34
CA GLN A 29 3.84 2.12 10.40
C GLN A 29 3.42 3.34 11.22
N LEU A 30 2.13 3.67 11.28
CA LEU A 30 1.62 4.73 12.16
C LEU A 30 1.71 4.31 13.63
N GLU A 31 1.44 3.05 13.95
CA GLU A 31 1.67 2.53 15.30
C GLU A 31 3.15 2.62 15.69
N THR A 32 4.06 2.20 14.80
CA THR A 32 5.52 2.35 15.00
C THR A 32 5.93 3.82 15.17
N ALA A 33 5.22 4.75 14.53
CA ALA A 33 5.54 6.18 14.61
C ALA A 33 5.30 6.77 16.00
N ARG A 34 4.58 6.08 16.89
CA ARG A 34 4.42 6.50 18.29
C ARG A 34 5.75 6.49 19.03
N ASP A 35 6.59 5.49 18.78
CA ASP A 35 7.91 5.37 19.40
C ASP A 35 9.03 5.94 18.52
N LYS A 36 8.87 5.84 17.19
CA LYS A 36 9.89 6.23 16.20
C LYS A 36 9.28 7.08 15.08
N PRO A 37 8.95 8.37 15.35
CA PRO A 37 8.14 9.20 14.47
C PRO A 37 8.71 9.33 13.06
N GLU A 38 9.98 9.70 12.91
CA GLU A 38 10.57 9.91 11.58
C GLU A 38 10.55 8.66 10.72
N GLN A 39 10.94 7.53 11.30
CA GLN A 39 11.01 6.26 10.57
C GLN A 39 9.61 5.76 10.21
N GLY A 40 8.67 5.78 11.17
CA GLY A 40 7.29 5.34 10.97
C GLY A 40 6.58 6.19 9.92
N LEU A 41 6.66 7.52 10.03
CA LEU A 41 6.04 8.44 9.07
C LEU A 41 6.69 8.34 7.68
N HIS A 42 8.01 8.19 7.58
CA HIS A 42 8.68 7.99 6.29
C HIS A 42 8.18 6.73 5.60
N LYS A 43 8.15 5.60 6.32
CA LYS A 43 7.69 4.31 5.77
C LYS A 43 6.20 4.36 5.43
N CYS A 44 5.36 4.96 6.27
CA CYS A 44 3.93 5.17 6.01
C CYS A 44 3.72 5.96 4.71
N ARG A 45 4.38 7.13 4.55
CA ARG A 45 4.30 7.94 3.32
C ARG A 45 4.73 7.14 2.08
N LYS A 46 5.76 6.30 2.19
CA LYS A 46 6.22 5.45 1.09
C LYS A 46 5.15 4.44 0.65
N ARG A 47 4.40 3.85 1.59
CA ARG A 47 3.27 2.94 1.31
C ARG A 47 2.14 3.66 0.60
N LEU A 48 1.72 4.83 1.11
CA LEU A 48 0.66 5.63 0.52
C LEU A 48 1.01 6.12 -0.90
N LYS A 49 2.29 6.43 -1.17
CA LYS A 49 2.75 6.70 -2.55
C LYS A 49 2.53 5.51 -3.47
N GLY A 50 2.77 4.28 -3.01
CA GLY A 50 2.51 3.05 -3.75
C GLY A 50 1.02 2.84 -4.03
N VAL A 51 0.17 3.00 -3.01
CA VAL A 51 -1.30 2.94 -3.14
C VAL A 51 -1.79 3.91 -4.21
N ARG A 52 -1.34 5.16 -4.16
CA ARG A 52 -1.72 6.18 -5.16
C ARG A 52 -1.25 5.80 -6.56
N ALA A 53 -0.05 5.25 -6.71
CA ALA A 53 0.46 4.81 -8.00
C ALA A 53 -0.37 3.65 -8.58
N LEU A 54 -0.74 2.67 -7.76
CA LEU A 54 -1.61 1.57 -8.17
C LEU A 54 -2.98 2.08 -8.63
N LEU A 55 -3.63 2.93 -7.83
CA LEU A 55 -4.92 3.51 -8.19
C LEU A 55 -4.86 4.28 -9.51
N ARG A 56 -3.80 5.07 -9.73
CA ARG A 56 -3.60 5.77 -11.00
C ARG A 56 -3.43 4.82 -12.19
N LEU A 57 -2.74 3.70 -12.00
CA LEU A 57 -2.52 2.73 -13.07
C LEU A 57 -3.81 2.03 -13.51
N VAL A 58 -4.76 1.84 -12.59
CA VAL A 58 -5.99 1.07 -12.87
C VAL A 58 -7.21 1.95 -13.16
N LEU A 59 -7.14 3.24 -12.85
CA LEU A 59 -8.20 4.22 -13.11
C LEU A 59 -7.86 5.18 -14.26
N SER A 60 -6.74 4.94 -14.97
CA SER A 60 -6.33 5.69 -16.16
C SER A 60 -7.02 5.22 -17.43
#